data_AF-A0A7W4UDK9-F1
#
_entry.id   AF-A0A7W4UDK9-F1
#
_cell.length_a   1.000
_cell.length_b   1.000
_cell.length_c   1.000
_cell.angle_alpha   90.00
_cell.angle_beta   90.00
_cell.angle_gamma   90.00
#
_symmetry.space_group_name_H-M   'P 1'
#
loop_
_entity.id
_entity.type
_entity.pdbx_description
1 polymer ?
#
loop_
_entity_poly.entity_id
_entity_poly.type
_entity_poly.pdbx_seq_one_letter_code
_entity_poly.pdbx_strand_id
1 'polypeptide(L)'
;MTTDVEGLLRRCAPQALGAVARRHADFAAAEDAVQEALLAGAQQWPRDGVPDNPVGWLVRVAVRRLADEHREGAARRRREEAAAARDQRRPDGVEQHDDTLTVMLLCCHPALTPTAAIPLTLRAVGGLTTREIAAAFLVPEATMAQRISRAKATLRASDVPFAMPAPDDVPRRLTLVRHVLYLLFNEGYATSAGPDLLRVDVTGEAIRLARLLHAAVPDDAEVTGLLALLLLTEARRPARSGPHGELVPLAEQDRALWDRRLVVEGVRLATDALRAGRPGEHTLQACIAVLHDQAPSSEATDWPQVLALYDRLHALTGSPVVALHRAVALAMVHGPARGLAALDGVAERLGGGHRLHAVRAHLLELDGRPRDAVEAYRHAAAAATNLREREYLTLKAARLT
;
A
#
# COMPACT_ATOMS: atom_id res chain seq x y z
N MET A 1 11.60 -12.29 -22.38
CA MET A 1 12.72 -11.32 -22.19
C MET A 1 12.23 -9.91 -21.89
N THR A 2 11.12 -9.44 -22.48
CA THR A 2 10.46 -8.15 -22.14
C THR A 2 10.01 -8.03 -20.68
N THR A 3 9.58 -9.13 -20.05
CA THR A 3 9.11 -9.18 -18.66
C THR A 3 10.19 -8.84 -17.63
N ASP A 4 11.46 -9.15 -17.93
CA ASP A 4 12.59 -8.87 -17.03
C ASP A 4 12.96 -7.38 -17.05
N VAL A 5 12.92 -6.75 -18.23
CA VAL A 5 13.19 -5.33 -18.41
C VAL A 5 12.11 -4.46 -17.76
N GLU A 6 10.82 -4.83 -17.89
CA GLU A 6 9.74 -4.08 -17.23
C GLU A 6 9.87 -4.14 -15.69
N GLY A 7 10.13 -5.32 -15.13
CA GLY A 7 10.36 -5.50 -13.70
C GLY A 7 11.56 -4.71 -13.20
N LEU A 8 12.65 -4.68 -13.98
CA LEU A 8 13.83 -3.88 -13.65
C LEU A 8 13.54 -2.38 -13.68
N LEU A 9 12.86 -1.87 -14.71
CA LEU A 9 12.47 -0.47 -14.81
C LEU A 9 11.59 -0.03 -13.63
N ARG A 10 10.63 -0.86 -13.20
CA ARG A 10 9.81 -0.58 -12.02
C ARG A 10 10.64 -0.44 -10.75
N ARG A 11 11.67 -1.29 -10.56
CA ARG A 11 12.58 -1.20 -9.40
C ARG A 11 13.49 0.03 -9.46
N CYS A 12 13.97 0.41 -10.65
CA CYS A 12 14.88 1.54 -10.80
C CYS A 12 14.18 2.91 -10.80
N ALA A 13 12.89 2.98 -11.15
CA ALA A 13 12.11 4.21 -11.23
C ALA A 13 12.15 5.08 -9.97
N PRO A 14 11.82 4.58 -8.76
CA PRO A 14 11.83 5.42 -7.55
C PRO A 14 13.24 5.90 -7.17
N GLN A 15 14.26 5.09 -7.42
CA GLN A 15 15.66 5.45 -7.16
C GLN A 15 16.14 6.57 -8.08
N ALA A 16 15.81 6.46 -9.38
CA ALA A 16 16.12 7.51 -10.34
C ALA A 16 15.37 8.82 -10.02
N LEU A 17 14.09 8.73 -9.66
CA LEU A 17 13.29 9.89 -9.24
C LEU A 17 13.87 10.58 -8.00
N GLY A 18 14.25 9.82 -6.98
CA GLY A 18 14.88 10.39 -5.79
C GLY A 18 16.17 11.13 -6.11
N ALA A 19 17.05 10.52 -6.91
CA ALA A 19 18.32 11.13 -7.31
C ALA A 19 18.13 12.44 -8.10
N VAL A 20 17.13 12.49 -8.99
CA VAL A 20 16.81 13.68 -9.78
C VAL A 20 16.14 14.75 -8.90
N ALA A 21 15.14 14.38 -8.09
CA ALA A 21 14.41 15.30 -7.23
C ALA A 21 15.27 15.95 -6.13
N ARG A 22 16.35 15.30 -5.66
CA ARG A 22 17.30 15.96 -4.74
C ARG A 22 18.11 17.07 -5.40
N ARG A 23 18.39 16.95 -6.71
CA ARG A 23 19.20 17.92 -7.45
C ARG A 23 18.38 19.07 -8.01
N HIS A 24 17.08 18.87 -8.16
CA HIS A 24 16.15 19.82 -8.78
C HIS A 24 14.99 20.11 -7.84
N ALA A 25 14.76 21.38 -7.52
CA ALA A 25 13.73 21.82 -6.57
C ALA A 25 12.28 21.66 -7.09
N ASP A 26 12.08 21.20 -8.33
CA ASP A 26 10.77 20.92 -8.93
C ASP A 26 10.57 19.42 -9.10
N PHE A 27 9.77 18.83 -8.21
CA PHE A 27 9.40 17.42 -8.24
C PHE A 27 8.62 17.04 -9.48
N ALA A 28 7.69 17.89 -9.93
CA ALA A 28 6.82 17.54 -11.04
C ALA A 28 7.64 17.44 -12.33
N ALA A 29 8.57 18.38 -12.54
CA ALA A 29 9.53 18.30 -13.63
C ALA A 29 10.44 17.06 -13.49
N ALA A 30 10.93 16.76 -12.28
CA ALA A 30 11.75 15.57 -12.03
C ALA A 30 11.01 14.26 -12.34
N GLU A 31 9.73 14.15 -11.94
CA GLU A 31 8.88 13.00 -12.20
C GLU A 31 8.63 12.83 -13.69
N ASP A 32 8.23 13.89 -14.39
CA ASP A 32 7.93 13.86 -15.82
C ASP A 32 9.20 13.48 -16.62
N ALA A 33 10.36 14.05 -16.28
CA ALA A 33 11.64 13.72 -16.90
C ALA A 33 12.09 12.27 -16.65
N VAL A 34 11.80 11.71 -15.46
CA VAL A 34 12.07 10.30 -15.17
C VAL A 34 11.09 9.38 -15.89
N GLN A 35 9.82 9.75 -16.03
CA GLN A 35 8.86 8.99 -16.85
C GLN A 35 9.32 8.92 -18.31
N GLU A 36 9.81 10.02 -18.88
CA GLU A 36 10.40 9.99 -20.23
C GLU A 36 11.66 9.13 -20.30
N ALA A 37 12.51 9.15 -19.28
CA ALA A 37 13.67 8.27 -19.20
C ALA A 37 13.28 6.79 -19.14
N LEU A 38 12.22 6.45 -18.41
CA LEU A 38 11.68 5.09 -18.34
C LEU A 38 11.12 4.64 -19.69
N LEU A 39 10.41 5.52 -20.41
CA LEU A 39 9.93 5.25 -21.78
C LEU A 39 11.09 5.01 -22.74
N ALA A 40 12.16 5.81 -22.63
CA ALA A 40 13.37 5.61 -23.42
C ALA A 40 14.05 4.27 -23.09
N GLY A 41 14.16 3.92 -21.80
CA GLY A 41 14.72 2.63 -21.35
C GLY A 41 13.91 1.44 -21.86
N ALA A 42 12.58 1.50 -21.77
CA ALA A 42 11.68 0.44 -22.26
C ALA A 42 11.81 0.21 -23.77
N GLN A 43 12.14 1.24 -24.54
CA GLN A 43 12.36 1.14 -25.98
C GLN A 43 13.77 0.68 -26.33
N GLN A 44 14.78 1.16 -25.60
CA GLN A 44 16.19 1.01 -25.95
C GLN A 44 16.81 -0.27 -25.40
N TRP A 45 16.55 -0.63 -24.13
CA TRP A 45 17.22 -1.76 -23.48
C TRP A 45 16.91 -3.13 -24.12
N PRO A 46 15.70 -3.40 -24.64
CA PRO A 46 15.45 -4.65 -25.35
C PRO A 46 16.25 -4.79 -26.67
N ARG A 47 16.69 -3.68 -27.27
CA ARG A 47 17.45 -3.67 -28.52
C ARG A 47 18.96 -3.63 -28.28
N ASP A 48 19.39 -2.78 -27.37
CA ASP A 48 20.80 -2.42 -27.18
C ASP A 48 21.44 -3.10 -25.96
N GLY A 49 20.64 -3.86 -25.19
CA GLY A 49 21.05 -4.45 -23.92
C GLY A 49 20.81 -3.53 -22.71
N VAL A 50 20.71 -4.13 -21.53
CA VAL A 50 20.54 -3.42 -20.26
C VAL A 50 21.88 -2.80 -19.85
N PRO A 51 21.95 -1.48 -19.53
CA PRO A 51 23.18 -0.85 -19.07
C PRO A 51 23.71 -1.45 -17.76
N ASP A 52 25.04 -1.47 -17.56
CA ASP A 52 25.67 -1.96 -16.31
C ASP A 52 25.20 -1.23 -15.05
N ASN A 53 24.81 0.05 -15.18
CA ASN A 53 24.14 0.83 -14.14
C ASN A 53 22.82 1.41 -14.67
N PRO A 54 21.71 0.65 -14.55
CA PRO A 54 20.39 1.07 -15.06
C PRO A 54 19.88 2.36 -14.41
N VAL A 55 20.07 2.52 -13.09
CA VAL A 55 19.65 3.71 -12.34
C VAL A 55 20.44 4.94 -12.79
N GLY A 56 21.77 4.82 -12.88
CA GLY A 56 22.64 5.89 -13.37
C GLY A 56 22.36 6.27 -14.83
N TRP A 57 21.91 5.31 -15.65
CA TRP A 57 21.43 5.61 -17.00
C TRP A 57 20.14 6.44 -16.97
N LEU A 58 19.13 6.02 -16.21
CA LEU A 58 17.85 6.74 -16.08
C LEU A 58 18.04 8.16 -15.54
N VAL A 59 18.86 8.34 -14.49
CA VAL A 59 19.19 9.66 -13.93
C VAL A 59 19.85 10.55 -14.98
N ARG A 60 20.81 10.01 -15.76
CA ARG A 60 21.47 10.80 -16.81
C ARG A 60 20.50 11.24 -17.90
N VAL A 61 19.58 10.37 -18.33
CA VAL A 61 18.56 10.70 -19.33
C VAL A 61 17.60 11.75 -18.79
N ALA A 62 17.09 11.57 -17.57
CA ALA A 62 16.18 12.52 -16.92
C ALA A 62 16.83 13.90 -16.70
N VAL A 63 18.08 13.96 -16.23
CA VAL A 63 18.82 15.24 -16.06
C VAL A 63 19.06 15.94 -17.40
N ARG A 64 19.35 15.18 -18.47
CA ARG A 64 19.46 15.75 -19.83
C ARG A 64 18.13 16.36 -20.29
N ARG A 65 17.02 15.64 -20.09
CA ARG A 65 15.67 16.12 -20.40
C ARG A 65 15.31 17.40 -19.65
N LEU A 66 15.54 17.43 -18.34
CA LEU A 66 15.36 18.64 -17.53
C LEU A 66 16.20 19.80 -18.07
N ALA A 67 17.47 19.56 -18.43
CA ALA A 67 18.33 20.59 -18.99
C ALA A 67 17.88 21.04 -20.39
N ASP A 68 17.30 20.16 -21.20
CA ASP A 68 16.73 20.47 -22.52
C ASP A 68 15.46 21.32 -22.38
N GLU A 69 14.53 20.95 -21.49
CA GLU A 69 13.31 21.72 -21.18
C GLU A 69 13.62 23.11 -20.62
N HIS A 70 14.64 23.22 -19.75
CA HIS A 70 15.12 24.51 -19.27
C HIS A 70 15.74 25.34 -20.41
N ARG A 71 16.41 24.71 -21.38
CA ARG A 71 16.98 25.38 -22.56
C ARG A 71 15.92 25.85 -23.55
N GLU A 72 14.86 25.07 -23.77
CA GLU A 72 13.70 25.40 -24.60
C GLU A 72 12.81 26.48 -23.94
N GLY A 73 12.56 26.38 -22.64
CA GLY A 73 11.87 27.39 -21.86
C GLY A 73 12.65 28.71 -21.74
N ALA A 74 13.98 28.65 -21.69
CA ALA A 74 14.84 29.82 -21.74
C ALA A 74 14.89 30.46 -23.14
N ALA A 75 14.70 29.71 -24.24
CA ALA A 75 14.62 30.29 -25.58
C ALA A 75 13.37 31.17 -25.76
N ARG A 76 12.28 30.87 -25.05
CA ARG A 76 11.04 31.66 -25.02
C ARG A 76 11.10 32.86 -24.07
N ARG A 77 11.93 32.81 -23.03
CA ARG A 77 12.13 33.88 -22.02
C ARG A 77 13.34 34.79 -22.27
N ARG A 78 14.25 34.44 -23.19
CA ARG A 78 15.36 35.29 -23.68
C ARG A 78 14.90 36.43 -24.61
N ARG A 79 13.79 37.09 -24.28
CA ARG A 79 13.46 38.44 -24.78
C ARG A 79 13.37 39.48 -23.65
N GLU A 80 13.47 39.10 -22.37
CA GLU A 80 13.42 40.04 -21.24
C GLU A 80 14.34 39.60 -20.07
N GLU A 81 15.67 39.72 -20.25
CA GLU A 81 16.66 39.87 -19.16
C GLU A 81 17.17 38.61 -18.42
N ALA A 82 18.33 38.78 -17.77
CA ALA A 82 19.37 37.77 -17.52
C ALA A 82 19.61 37.44 -16.02
N ALA A 83 20.44 36.39 -15.81
CA ALA A 83 21.03 35.83 -14.56
C ALA A 83 20.19 34.72 -13.86
N ALA A 84 20.72 33.62 -13.33
CA ALA A 84 22.06 33.38 -12.78
C ALA A 84 22.54 31.92 -12.95
N ALA A 85 23.86 31.76 -12.90
CA ALA A 85 24.62 30.51 -13.02
C ALA A 85 24.40 29.54 -11.85
N ARG A 86 24.27 28.24 -12.14
CA ARG A 86 24.54 27.16 -11.18
C ARG A 86 25.40 26.05 -11.80
N ASP A 87 26.39 25.71 -11.00
CA ASP A 87 27.48 24.76 -11.14
C ASP A 87 27.05 23.39 -11.70
N GLN A 88 27.58 23.03 -12.88
CA GLN A 88 27.43 21.69 -13.46
C GLN A 88 28.49 20.76 -12.87
N ARG A 89 28.20 20.12 -11.74
CA ARG A 89 29.04 19.01 -11.28
C ARG A 89 28.82 17.79 -12.17
N ARG A 90 29.91 17.32 -12.77
CA ARG A 90 30.07 16.07 -13.53
C ARG A 90 29.64 14.87 -12.65
N PRO A 91 29.03 13.80 -13.21
CA PRO A 91 28.59 12.66 -12.42
C PRO A 91 29.77 11.75 -12.07
N ASP A 92 30.51 12.10 -11.02
CA ASP A 92 31.39 11.13 -10.36
C ASP A 92 30.57 10.47 -9.24
N GLY A 93 30.40 9.15 -9.36
CA GLY A 93 29.82 8.27 -8.34
C GLY A 93 28.45 8.69 -7.82
N VAL A 94 27.36 8.30 -8.50
CA VAL A 94 26.09 8.14 -7.80
C VAL A 94 26.28 6.94 -6.88
N GLU A 95 26.69 7.17 -5.62
CA GLU A 95 26.52 6.15 -4.58
C GLU A 95 25.07 5.67 -4.67
N GLN A 96 24.86 4.35 -4.74
CA GLN A 96 23.55 3.73 -4.72
C GLN A 96 22.92 3.93 -3.33
N HIS A 97 22.51 5.16 -3.02
CA HIS A 97 21.67 5.42 -1.87
C HIS A 97 20.22 5.15 -2.30
N ASP A 98 19.51 4.33 -1.53
CA ASP A 98 18.10 4.11 -1.80
C ASP A 98 17.29 5.31 -1.29
N ASP A 99 17.00 6.22 -2.21
CA ASP A 99 16.34 7.48 -1.92
C ASP A 99 14.82 7.39 -1.90
N THR A 100 14.28 6.17 -1.94
CA THR A 100 12.85 5.96 -2.07
C THR A 100 12.07 6.56 -0.89
N LEU A 101 12.60 6.42 0.34
CA LEU A 101 12.01 7.07 1.53
C LEU A 101 12.08 8.59 1.45
N THR A 102 13.16 9.14 0.90
CA THR A 102 13.30 10.57 0.68
C THR A 102 12.20 11.06 -0.25
N VAL A 103 11.94 10.37 -1.37
CA VAL A 103 10.83 10.73 -2.27
C VAL A 103 9.48 10.63 -1.55
N MET A 104 9.23 9.58 -0.78
CA MET A 104 7.98 9.45 -0.02
C MET A 104 7.77 10.61 0.96
N LEU A 105 8.80 10.98 1.72
CA LEU A 105 8.76 12.11 2.65
C LEU A 105 8.51 13.43 1.91
N LEU A 106 9.14 13.62 0.75
CA LEU A 106 8.96 14.83 -0.03
C LEU A 106 7.56 14.91 -0.66
N CYS A 107 7.02 13.80 -1.19
CA CYS A 107 5.64 13.74 -1.69
C CYS A 107 4.59 13.94 -0.60
N CYS A 108 4.91 13.62 0.67
CA CYS A 108 4.10 13.95 1.84
C CYS A 108 4.24 15.44 2.24
N HIS A 109 4.13 16.34 1.27
CA HIS A 109 4.39 17.77 1.38
C HIS A 109 3.30 18.53 2.17
N PRO A 110 3.63 19.55 3.02
CA PRO A 110 2.65 20.35 3.77
C PRO A 110 1.56 21.01 2.94
N ALA A 111 1.90 21.46 1.72
CA ALA A 111 0.93 22.06 0.81
C ALA A 111 -0.12 21.05 0.28
N LEU A 112 0.07 19.75 0.49
CA LEU A 112 -0.84 18.70 0.04
C LEU A 112 -1.70 18.18 1.19
N THR A 113 -2.99 18.01 0.91
CA THR A 113 -3.87 17.22 1.78
C THR A 113 -3.50 15.74 1.72
N PRO A 114 -3.82 14.92 2.73
CA PRO A 114 -3.58 13.48 2.69
C PRO A 114 -4.19 12.82 1.45
N THR A 115 -5.40 13.27 1.07
CA THR A 115 -6.12 12.76 -0.11
C THR A 115 -5.38 13.03 -1.42
N ALA A 116 -4.50 14.04 -1.49
CA ALA A 116 -3.67 14.36 -2.65
C ALA A 116 -2.26 13.75 -2.55
N ALA A 117 -1.63 13.79 -1.37
CA ALA A 117 -0.27 13.31 -1.14
C ALA A 117 -0.15 11.79 -1.30
N ILE A 118 -1.13 11.02 -0.79
CA ILE A 118 -1.06 9.56 -0.79
C ILE A 118 -1.12 8.99 -2.23
N PRO A 119 -2.10 9.36 -3.08
CA PRO A 119 -2.11 8.92 -4.48
C PRO A 119 -0.88 9.34 -5.28
N LEU A 120 -0.39 10.57 -5.07
CA LEU A 120 0.83 11.05 -5.73
C LEU A 120 2.03 10.19 -5.35
N THR A 121 2.18 9.86 -4.06
CA THR A 121 3.28 9.03 -3.56
C THR A 121 3.18 7.60 -4.10
N LEU A 122 1.98 7.00 -4.11
CA LEU A 122 1.76 5.67 -4.70
C LEU A 122 2.09 5.62 -6.20
N ARG A 123 1.80 6.70 -6.93
CA ARG A 123 2.11 6.81 -8.36
C ARG A 123 3.61 7.00 -8.62
N ALA A 124 4.25 7.88 -7.86
CA ALA A 124 5.64 8.25 -8.04
C ALA A 124 6.62 7.18 -7.52
N VAL A 125 6.27 6.52 -6.41
CA VAL A 125 7.15 5.61 -5.69
C VAL A 125 6.67 4.16 -5.76
N GLY A 126 5.37 3.94 -5.57
CA GLY A 126 4.80 2.59 -5.53
C GLY A 126 4.75 1.89 -6.90
N GLY A 127 4.95 2.63 -8.00
CA GLY A 127 4.86 2.08 -9.35
C GLY A 127 3.46 1.64 -9.77
N LEU A 128 2.43 2.02 -8.99
CA LEU A 128 1.02 1.73 -9.29
C LEU A 128 0.55 2.60 -10.45
N THR A 129 -0.33 2.04 -11.28
CA THR A 129 -1.07 2.77 -12.31
C THR A 129 -2.17 3.61 -11.69
N THR A 130 -2.60 4.67 -12.38
CA THR A 130 -3.73 5.51 -11.93
C THR A 130 -5.00 4.69 -11.69
N ARG A 131 -5.25 3.69 -12.54
CA ARG A 131 -6.36 2.72 -12.40
C ARG A 131 -6.30 1.94 -11.09
N GLU A 132 -5.13 1.39 -10.75
CA GLU A 132 -4.92 0.63 -9.50
C GLU A 132 -5.12 1.53 -8.28
N ILE A 133 -4.55 2.75 -8.31
CA ILE A 133 -4.74 3.73 -7.24
C ILE A 133 -6.22 4.13 -7.11
N ALA A 134 -6.94 4.29 -8.22
CA ALA A 134 -8.36 4.63 -8.20
C ALA A 134 -9.22 3.55 -7.55
N ALA A 135 -8.92 2.27 -7.84
CA ALA A 135 -9.59 1.12 -7.23
C ALA A 135 -9.38 1.07 -5.71
N ALA A 136 -8.13 1.25 -5.24
CA ALA A 136 -7.80 1.28 -3.82
C ALA A 136 -8.55 2.39 -3.04
N PHE A 137 -8.85 3.51 -3.71
CA PHE A 137 -9.59 4.64 -3.15
C PHE A 137 -11.10 4.61 -3.42
N LEU A 138 -11.60 3.59 -4.12
CA LEU A 138 -13.01 3.44 -4.51
C LEU A 138 -13.56 4.67 -5.27
N VAL A 139 -12.75 5.22 -6.19
CA VAL A 139 -13.16 6.34 -7.06
C VAL A 139 -12.95 6.02 -8.53
N PRO A 140 -13.65 6.70 -9.46
CA PRO A 140 -13.39 6.54 -10.90
C PRO A 140 -11.95 6.92 -11.28
N GLU A 141 -11.37 6.20 -12.25
CA GLU A 141 -9.98 6.44 -12.72
C GLU A 141 -9.75 7.89 -13.14
N ALA A 142 -10.67 8.50 -13.90
CA ALA A 142 -10.58 9.89 -14.30
C ALA A 142 -10.55 10.87 -13.10
N THR A 143 -11.28 10.55 -12.03
CA THR A 143 -11.28 11.34 -10.79
C THR A 143 -9.91 11.27 -10.11
N MET A 144 -9.30 10.07 -10.09
CA MET A 144 -7.97 9.89 -9.52
C MET A 144 -6.89 10.56 -10.38
N ALA A 145 -6.97 10.46 -11.70
CA ALA A 145 -6.06 11.15 -12.62
C ALA A 145 -6.03 12.66 -12.37
N GLN A 146 -7.22 13.28 -12.33
CA GLN A 146 -7.34 14.71 -12.02
C GLN A 146 -6.80 15.06 -10.64
N ARG A 147 -7.02 14.20 -9.64
CA ARG A 147 -6.53 14.42 -8.27
C ARG A 147 -5.00 14.43 -8.22
N ILE A 148 -4.35 13.49 -8.91
CA ILE A 148 -2.89 13.44 -9.04
C ILE A 148 -2.37 14.67 -9.79
N SER A 149 -2.98 15.04 -10.92
CA SER A 149 -2.57 16.24 -11.69
C SER A 149 -2.69 17.53 -10.87
N ARG A 150 -3.76 17.69 -10.09
CA ARG A 150 -3.92 18.83 -9.18
C ARG A 150 -2.87 18.82 -8.07
N ALA A 151 -2.54 17.67 -7.49
CA ALA A 151 -1.47 17.55 -6.50
C ALA A 151 -0.13 18.03 -7.07
N LYS A 152 0.24 17.60 -8.29
CA LYS A 152 1.44 18.10 -8.98
C LYS A 152 1.41 19.62 -9.20
N ALA A 153 0.25 20.16 -9.60
CA ALA A 153 0.07 21.60 -9.79
C ALA A 153 0.24 22.39 -8.47
N THR A 154 -0.30 21.87 -7.36
CA THR A 154 -0.11 22.47 -6.02
C THR A 154 1.35 22.43 -5.59
N LEU A 155 2.08 21.35 -5.87
CA LEU A 155 3.53 21.31 -5.58
C LEU A 155 4.31 22.34 -6.41
N ARG A 156 4.00 22.48 -7.71
CA ARG A 156 4.64 23.50 -8.57
C ARG A 156 4.37 24.93 -8.13
N ALA A 157 3.21 25.18 -7.53
CA ALA A 157 2.81 26.50 -7.04
C ALA A 157 3.22 26.76 -5.57
N SER A 158 3.88 25.80 -4.90
CA SER A 158 4.25 25.90 -3.50
C SER A 158 5.59 26.62 -3.34
N ASP A 159 5.63 27.61 -2.45
CA ASP A 159 6.87 28.31 -2.07
C ASP A 159 7.73 27.52 -1.06
N VAL A 160 7.18 26.44 -0.49
CA VAL A 160 7.96 25.55 0.40
C VAL A 160 8.91 24.72 -0.48
N PRO A 161 10.23 24.77 -0.23
CA PRO A 161 11.20 24.01 -1.00
C PRO A 161 10.93 22.51 -0.92
N PHE A 162 11.10 21.82 -2.05
CA PHE A 162 11.11 20.35 -2.10
C PHE A 162 12.44 19.80 -1.54
N ALA A 163 12.68 20.03 -0.26
CA ALA A 163 13.86 19.64 0.50
C ALA A 163 13.47 18.80 1.71
N MET A 164 14.46 18.16 2.37
CA MET A 164 14.21 17.36 3.56
C MET A 164 13.43 18.16 4.61
N PRO A 165 12.39 17.55 5.22
CA PRO A 165 11.55 18.24 6.21
C PRO A 165 12.38 18.74 7.39
N ALA A 166 11.96 19.89 7.92
CA ALA A 166 12.43 20.33 9.24
C ALA A 166 12.06 19.28 10.30
N PRO A 167 12.82 19.13 11.40
CA PRO A 167 12.56 18.13 12.43
C PRO A 167 11.11 18.11 12.93
N ASP A 168 10.50 19.28 13.11
CA ASP A 168 9.11 19.42 13.59
C ASP A 168 8.05 18.92 12.60
N ASP A 169 8.38 18.86 11.30
CA ASP A 169 7.51 18.36 10.25
C ASP A 169 7.55 16.83 10.09
N VAL A 170 8.61 16.18 10.60
CA VAL A 170 8.86 14.74 10.43
C VAL A 170 7.70 13.89 10.97
N PRO A 171 7.17 14.08 12.20
CA PRO A 171 6.11 13.23 12.74
C PRO A 171 4.83 13.22 11.88
N ARG A 172 4.45 14.39 11.35
CA ARG A 172 3.27 14.52 10.47
C ARG A 172 3.49 13.78 9.15
N ARG A 173 4.68 13.89 8.56
CA ARG A 173 5.03 13.20 7.31
C ARG A 173 5.14 11.69 7.50
N LEU A 174 5.73 11.24 8.60
CA LEU A 174 5.79 9.82 8.96
C LEU A 174 4.40 9.18 9.03
N THR A 175 3.41 9.91 9.54
CA THR A 175 2.02 9.42 9.55
C THR A 175 1.47 9.16 8.15
N LEU A 176 1.76 10.04 7.18
CA LEU A 176 1.35 9.84 5.79
C LEU A 176 2.15 8.73 5.10
N VAL A 177 3.46 8.64 5.35
CA VAL A 177 4.31 7.57 4.80
C VAL A 177 3.85 6.21 5.29
N ARG A 178 3.53 6.05 6.58
CA ARG A 178 2.94 4.82 7.13
C ARG A 178 1.66 4.43 6.39
N HIS A 179 0.78 5.41 6.16
CA HIS A 179 -0.47 5.18 5.43
C HIS A 179 -0.23 4.77 3.96
N VAL A 180 0.72 5.40 3.27
CA VAL A 180 1.12 5.02 1.91
C VAL A 180 1.63 3.58 1.88
N LEU A 181 2.52 3.20 2.81
CA LEU A 181 3.08 1.85 2.87
C LEU A 181 2.01 0.80 3.19
N TYR A 182 1.08 1.11 4.09
CA TYR A 182 -0.05 0.25 4.40
C TYR A 182 -0.96 0.02 3.17
N LEU A 183 -1.30 1.08 2.43
CA LEU A 183 -2.09 0.95 1.20
C LEU A 183 -1.34 0.22 0.08
N LEU A 184 -0.04 0.50 -0.08
CA LEU A 184 0.82 -0.17 -1.05
C LEU A 184 0.81 -1.68 -0.79
N PHE A 185 0.99 -2.08 0.46
CA PHE A 185 0.93 -3.47 0.85
C PHE A 185 -0.45 -4.09 0.59
N ASN A 186 -1.53 -3.40 0.99
CA ASN A 186 -2.89 -3.92 0.83
C ASN A 186 -3.29 -4.14 -0.64
N GLU A 187 -2.86 -3.28 -1.56
CA GLU A 187 -3.12 -3.48 -3.00
C GLU A 187 -2.37 -4.71 -3.54
N GLY A 188 -1.16 -4.99 -3.05
CA GLY A 188 -0.44 -6.21 -3.40
C GLY A 188 -0.99 -7.47 -2.72
N TYR A 189 -1.62 -7.30 -1.55
CA TYR A 189 -2.17 -8.37 -0.71
C TYR A 189 -3.56 -8.85 -1.17
N ALA A 190 -4.42 -7.94 -1.62
CA ALA A 190 -5.74 -8.25 -2.13
C ALA A 190 -5.95 -7.42 -3.39
N THR A 191 -5.48 -7.95 -4.52
CA THR A 191 -5.59 -7.29 -5.83
C THR A 191 -7.03 -6.88 -6.10
N SER A 192 -7.24 -5.56 -6.19
CA SER A 192 -8.56 -4.95 -6.32
C SER A 192 -9.30 -5.36 -7.61
N ALA A 193 -8.55 -5.85 -8.62
CA ALA A 193 -9.07 -6.37 -9.88
C ALA A 193 -8.07 -7.35 -10.54
N GLY A 194 -8.59 -8.31 -11.33
CA GLY A 194 -7.79 -9.24 -12.12
C GLY A 194 -7.97 -10.71 -11.73
N PRO A 195 -7.27 -11.64 -12.43
CA PRO A 195 -7.37 -13.08 -12.20
C PRO A 195 -6.49 -13.56 -11.01
N ASP A 196 -5.48 -12.79 -10.65
CA ASP A 196 -4.55 -13.09 -9.55
C ASP A 196 -5.07 -12.51 -8.24
N LEU A 197 -4.80 -13.20 -7.13
CA LEU A 197 -5.14 -12.75 -5.76
C LEU A 197 -4.05 -11.88 -5.12
N LEU A 198 -2.83 -11.93 -5.65
CA LEU A 198 -1.61 -11.38 -5.02
C LEU A 198 -0.65 -10.81 -6.07
N ARG A 199 -0.01 -9.68 -5.73
CA ARG A 199 1.13 -9.12 -6.47
C ARG A 199 2.39 -9.10 -5.60
N VAL A 200 3.17 -10.16 -5.72
CA VAL A 200 4.37 -10.43 -4.91
C VAL A 200 5.44 -9.34 -5.05
N ASP A 201 5.51 -8.69 -6.21
CA ASP A 201 6.39 -7.55 -6.47
C ASP A 201 6.05 -6.35 -5.57
N VAL A 202 4.76 -6.11 -5.32
CA VAL A 202 4.27 -4.95 -4.58
C VAL A 202 4.34 -5.15 -3.06
N THR A 203 3.96 -6.33 -2.54
CA THR A 203 4.06 -6.62 -1.10
C THR A 203 5.51 -6.69 -0.64
N GLY A 204 6.40 -7.28 -1.45
CA GLY A 204 7.83 -7.33 -1.19
C GLY A 204 8.45 -5.94 -1.10
N GLU A 205 8.08 -5.04 -2.01
CA GLU A 205 8.56 -3.65 -1.99
C GLU A 205 8.03 -2.86 -0.80
N ALA A 206 6.75 -3.02 -0.44
CA ALA A 206 6.19 -2.38 0.75
C ALA A 206 6.91 -2.80 2.04
N ILE A 207 7.22 -4.10 2.19
CA ILE A 207 8.00 -4.60 3.32
C ILE A 207 9.43 -4.03 3.31
N ARG A 208 10.08 -4.01 2.15
CA ARG A 208 11.43 -3.48 1.99
C ARG A 208 11.50 -2.01 2.46
N LEU A 209 10.52 -1.20 2.04
CA LEU A 209 10.42 0.20 2.42
C LEU A 209 10.04 0.39 3.90
N ALA A 210 9.14 -0.43 4.44
CA ALA A 210 8.82 -0.42 5.87
C ALA A 210 10.05 -0.76 6.74
N ARG A 211 10.93 -1.67 6.28
CA ARG A 211 12.20 -1.98 6.95
C ARG A 211 13.16 -0.79 6.96
N LEU A 212 13.30 -0.12 5.82
CA LEU A 212 14.13 1.09 5.74
C LEU A 212 13.57 2.18 6.66
N LEU A 213 12.24 2.34 6.72
CA LEU A 213 11.61 3.33 7.59
C LEU A 213 11.86 3.00 9.06
N HIS A 214 11.67 1.74 9.44
CA HIS A 214 11.96 1.27 10.79
C HIS A 214 13.43 1.46 11.19
N ALA A 215 14.37 1.24 10.27
CA ALA A 215 15.79 1.50 10.53
C ALA A 215 16.10 3.01 10.71
N ALA A 216 15.35 3.89 10.03
CA ALA A 216 15.52 5.33 10.13
C ALA A 216 14.90 5.92 11.42
N VAL A 217 13.83 5.32 11.94
CA VAL A 217 13.12 5.76 13.16
C VAL A 217 12.84 4.58 14.10
N PRO A 218 13.88 3.96 14.68
CA PRO A 218 13.73 2.71 15.46
C PRO A 218 12.89 2.86 16.74
N ASP A 219 12.78 4.09 17.26
CA ASP A 219 12.01 4.38 18.48
C ASP A 219 10.53 4.69 18.21
N ASP A 220 10.10 4.75 16.93
CA ASP A 220 8.70 4.98 16.58
C ASP A 220 7.90 3.66 16.62
N ALA A 221 7.18 3.48 17.73
CA ALA A 221 6.38 2.28 17.99
C ALA A 221 5.38 1.96 16.87
N GLU A 222 4.82 2.97 16.21
CA GLU A 222 3.84 2.72 15.16
C GLU A 222 4.47 2.32 13.82
N VAL A 223 5.69 2.78 13.53
CA VAL A 223 6.48 2.26 12.41
C VAL A 223 6.86 0.81 12.67
N THR A 224 7.28 0.49 13.90
CA THR A 224 7.56 -0.89 14.32
C THR A 224 6.29 -1.76 14.21
N GLY A 225 5.14 -1.25 14.68
CA GLY A 225 3.84 -1.91 14.58
C GLY A 225 3.40 -2.15 13.14
N LEU A 226 3.58 -1.17 12.24
CA LEU A 226 3.29 -1.33 10.82
C LEU A 226 4.16 -2.44 10.20
N LEU A 227 5.48 -2.42 10.42
CA LEU A 227 6.36 -3.46 9.89
C LEU A 227 5.95 -4.84 10.42
N ALA A 228 5.65 -4.97 11.72
CA ALA A 228 5.15 -6.20 12.31
C ALA A 228 3.89 -6.70 11.60
N LEU A 229 2.90 -5.82 11.40
CA LEU A 229 1.66 -6.16 10.69
C LEU A 229 1.92 -6.66 9.27
N LEU A 230 2.80 -5.99 8.52
CA LEU A 230 3.12 -6.40 7.14
C LEU A 230 3.77 -7.78 7.11
N LEU A 231 4.72 -8.05 8.02
CA LEU A 231 5.43 -9.32 8.08
C LEU A 231 4.51 -10.48 8.50
N LEU A 232 3.67 -10.29 9.51
CA LEU A 232 2.69 -11.29 9.97
C LEU A 232 1.67 -11.59 8.87
N THR A 233 1.23 -10.54 8.16
CA THR A 233 0.32 -10.71 7.03
C THR A 233 1.02 -11.43 5.87
N GLU A 234 2.27 -11.10 5.55
CA GLU A 234 3.03 -11.76 4.48
C GLU A 234 3.39 -13.21 4.80
N ALA A 235 3.60 -13.55 6.07
CA ALA A 235 3.95 -14.89 6.50
C ALA A 235 2.92 -15.95 6.04
N ARG A 236 1.65 -15.55 5.92
CA ARG A 236 0.55 -16.43 5.51
C ARG A 236 0.44 -16.63 4.01
N ARG A 237 1.17 -15.85 3.20
CA ARG A 237 1.03 -15.81 1.74
C ARG A 237 1.00 -17.20 1.09
N PRO A 238 1.89 -18.16 1.43
CA PRO A 238 1.90 -19.46 0.76
C PRO A 238 0.64 -20.29 0.98
N ALA A 239 -0.16 -20.00 2.02
CA ALA A 239 -1.38 -20.72 2.34
C ALA A 239 -2.67 -20.06 1.81
N ARG A 240 -2.59 -18.88 1.19
CA ARG A 240 -3.76 -18.10 0.76
C ARG A 240 -4.42 -18.56 -0.52
N SER A 241 -3.63 -19.24 -1.35
CA SER A 241 -4.07 -19.75 -2.63
C SER A 241 -3.84 -21.26 -2.68
N GLY A 242 -4.84 -22.01 -3.12
CA GLY A 242 -4.63 -23.43 -3.39
C GLY A 242 -3.94 -23.68 -4.74
N PRO A 243 -3.71 -24.96 -5.12
CA PRO A 243 -2.91 -25.33 -6.29
C PRO A 243 -3.38 -24.73 -7.62
N HIS A 244 -4.64 -24.32 -7.73
CA HIS A 244 -5.22 -23.75 -8.94
C HIS A 244 -5.58 -22.25 -8.80
N GLY A 245 -5.07 -21.60 -7.74
CA GLY A 245 -5.26 -20.18 -7.46
C GLY A 245 -6.57 -19.85 -6.74
N GLU A 246 -7.27 -20.84 -6.22
CA GLU A 246 -8.47 -20.67 -5.41
C GLU A 246 -8.18 -19.93 -4.10
N LEU A 247 -9.10 -19.07 -3.68
CA LEU A 247 -9.00 -18.38 -2.39
C LEU A 247 -9.18 -19.38 -1.24
N VAL A 248 -8.24 -19.39 -0.30
CA VAL A 248 -8.30 -20.19 0.93
C VAL A 248 -8.55 -19.27 2.13
N PRO A 249 -9.73 -19.32 2.77
CA PRO A 249 -10.06 -18.52 3.95
C PRO A 249 -9.12 -18.82 5.11
N LEU A 250 -8.85 -17.83 5.97
CA LEU A 250 -7.90 -17.97 7.09
C LEU A 250 -8.14 -19.21 7.96
N ALA A 251 -9.40 -19.59 8.18
CA ALA A 251 -9.77 -20.77 8.97
C ALA A 251 -9.39 -22.10 8.30
N GLU A 252 -9.27 -22.12 6.97
CA GLU A 252 -8.98 -23.29 6.14
C GLU A 252 -7.49 -23.34 5.70
N GLN A 253 -6.70 -22.33 6.04
CA GLN A 253 -5.29 -22.26 5.64
C GLN A 253 -4.45 -23.32 6.36
N ASP A 254 -3.62 -24.03 5.59
CA ASP A 254 -2.58 -24.88 6.16
C ASP A 254 -1.49 -24.01 6.80
N ARG A 255 -1.49 -23.95 8.13
CA ARG A 255 -0.54 -23.18 8.93
C ARG A 255 0.89 -23.72 8.86
N ALA A 256 1.10 -24.96 8.38
CA ALA A 256 2.43 -25.50 8.15
C ALA A 256 3.13 -24.80 6.97
N LEU A 257 2.36 -24.20 6.05
CA LEU A 257 2.89 -23.44 4.91
C LEU A 257 3.28 -22.00 5.27
N TRP A 258 3.00 -21.53 6.49
CA TRP A 258 3.34 -20.17 6.90
C TRP A 258 4.84 -19.99 7.08
N ASP A 259 5.38 -18.85 6.63
CA ASP A 259 6.79 -18.50 6.82
C ASP A 259 7.07 -18.20 8.30
N ARG A 260 7.59 -19.21 9.00
CA ARG A 260 7.91 -19.13 10.43
C ARG A 260 8.93 -18.05 10.76
N ARG A 261 9.84 -17.71 9.84
CA ARG A 261 10.84 -16.66 10.06
C ARG A 261 10.15 -15.29 10.11
N LEU A 262 9.21 -15.03 9.21
CA LEU A 262 8.41 -13.81 9.21
C LEU A 262 7.49 -13.73 10.44
N VAL A 263 6.87 -14.85 10.85
CA VAL A 263 6.07 -14.90 12.09
C VAL A 263 6.91 -14.52 13.31
N VAL A 264 8.05 -15.17 13.52
CA VAL A 264 8.93 -14.92 14.68
C VAL A 264 9.38 -13.45 14.71
N GLU A 265 9.78 -12.91 13.56
CA GLU A 265 10.18 -11.52 13.46
C GLU A 265 9.03 -10.54 13.75
N GLY A 266 7.87 -10.78 13.14
CA GLY A 266 6.68 -9.95 13.32
C GLY A 266 6.17 -9.95 14.76
N VAL A 267 6.16 -11.11 15.42
CA VAL A 267 5.81 -11.25 16.85
C VAL A 267 6.74 -10.42 17.72
N ARG A 268 8.06 -10.50 17.48
CA ARG A 268 9.05 -9.73 18.24
C ARG A 268 8.80 -8.23 18.07
N LEU A 269 8.67 -7.75 16.84
CA LEU A 269 8.41 -6.33 16.54
C LEU A 269 7.09 -5.85 17.15
N ALA A 270 6.01 -6.61 17.05
CA ALA A 270 4.73 -6.26 17.67
C ALA A 270 4.84 -6.17 19.20
N THR A 271 5.60 -7.07 19.82
CA THR A 271 5.85 -7.05 21.26
C THR A 271 6.67 -5.82 21.67
N ASP A 272 7.69 -5.47 20.89
CA ASP A 272 8.54 -4.30 21.13
C ASP A 272 7.71 -3.00 20.98
N ALA A 273 6.90 -2.89 19.92
CA ALA A 273 5.98 -1.76 19.71
C ALA A 273 4.97 -1.60 20.85
N LEU A 274 4.41 -2.71 21.35
CA LEU A 274 3.45 -2.67 22.46
C LEU A 274 4.11 -2.20 23.78
N ARG A 275 5.37 -2.56 24.02
CA ARG A 275 6.12 -2.13 25.22
C ARG A 275 6.51 -0.65 25.20
N ALA A 276 6.65 -0.06 24.02
CA ALA A 276 7.10 1.32 23.86
C ALA A 276 6.07 2.38 24.32
N GLY A 277 4.82 2.01 24.63
CA GLY A 277 3.86 2.92 25.27
C GLY A 277 2.41 2.70 24.83
N ARG A 278 1.71 3.79 24.52
CA ARG A 278 0.28 3.74 24.12
C ARG A 278 0.19 3.24 22.67
N PRO A 279 -0.37 2.04 22.41
CA PRO A 279 -0.41 1.48 21.06
C PRO A 279 -1.34 2.31 20.17
N GLY A 280 -0.85 2.65 18.98
CA GLY A 280 -1.66 3.26 17.93
C GLY A 280 -2.33 2.21 17.04
N GLU A 281 -2.83 2.66 15.89
CA GLU A 281 -3.61 1.83 14.97
C GLU A 281 -2.84 0.60 14.49
N HIS A 282 -1.61 0.79 14.00
CA HIS A 282 -0.86 -0.30 13.37
C HIS A 282 -0.37 -1.30 14.42
N THR A 283 0.01 -0.81 15.61
CA THR A 283 0.39 -1.68 16.74
C THR A 283 -0.78 -2.58 17.15
N LEU A 284 -2.00 -2.03 17.28
CA LEU A 284 -3.19 -2.82 17.62
C LEU A 284 -3.52 -3.86 16.54
N GLN A 285 -3.43 -3.47 15.26
CA GLN A 285 -3.62 -4.40 14.14
C GLN A 285 -2.57 -5.52 14.13
N ALA A 286 -1.30 -5.19 14.41
CA ALA A 286 -0.24 -6.18 14.54
C ALA A 286 -0.48 -7.15 15.69
N CYS A 287 -0.95 -6.67 16.85
CA CYS A 287 -1.32 -7.55 17.97
C CYS A 287 -2.46 -8.51 17.60
N ILE A 288 -3.47 -8.06 16.84
CA ILE A 288 -4.53 -8.94 16.33
C ILE A 288 -3.91 -10.00 15.40
N ALA A 289 -3.00 -9.59 14.50
CA ALA A 289 -2.31 -10.52 13.62
C ALA A 289 -1.46 -11.55 14.39
N VAL A 290 -0.80 -11.15 15.49
CA VAL A 290 -0.05 -12.06 16.38
C VAL A 290 -0.94 -13.15 16.97
N LEU A 291 -2.13 -12.80 17.46
CA LEU A 291 -3.05 -13.78 18.05
C LEU A 291 -3.48 -14.84 17.05
N HIS A 292 -3.69 -14.43 15.80
CA HIS A 292 -3.94 -15.37 14.72
C HIS A 292 -2.69 -16.19 14.38
N ASP A 293 -1.50 -15.59 14.31
CA ASP A 293 -0.28 -16.27 13.87
C ASP A 293 0.30 -17.27 14.87
N GLN A 294 0.06 -17.04 16.16
CA GLN A 294 0.52 -17.90 17.24
C GLN A 294 -0.43 -19.05 17.55
N ALA A 295 -1.72 -18.93 17.20
CA ALA A 295 -2.67 -19.99 17.45
C ALA A 295 -2.29 -21.28 16.67
N PRO A 296 -2.41 -22.47 17.27
CA PRO A 296 -2.14 -23.73 16.57
C PRO A 296 -3.22 -24.07 15.53
N SER A 297 -4.44 -23.57 15.70
CA SER A 297 -5.57 -23.74 14.77
C SER A 297 -6.49 -22.51 14.79
N SER A 298 -7.50 -22.48 13.92
CA SER A 298 -8.51 -21.41 13.91
C SER A 298 -9.31 -21.36 15.23
N GLU A 299 -9.70 -22.54 15.72
CA GLU A 299 -10.49 -22.75 16.94
C GLU A 299 -9.72 -22.37 18.20
N ALA A 300 -8.40 -22.52 18.18
CA ALA A 300 -7.52 -22.15 19.29
C ALA A 300 -7.13 -20.67 19.31
N THR A 301 -7.69 -19.84 18.40
CA THR A 301 -7.46 -18.39 18.43
C THR A 301 -8.09 -17.79 19.68
N ASP A 302 -7.38 -16.92 20.39
CA ASP A 302 -7.91 -16.17 21.53
C ASP A 302 -8.87 -15.06 21.06
N TRP A 303 -10.08 -15.47 20.70
CA TRP A 303 -11.14 -14.56 20.24
C TRP A 303 -11.54 -13.50 21.27
N PRO A 304 -11.63 -13.79 22.60
CA PRO A 304 -11.83 -12.75 23.60
C PRO A 304 -10.78 -11.63 23.53
N GLN A 305 -9.49 -11.98 23.38
CA GLN A 305 -8.43 -10.98 23.26
C GLN A 305 -8.48 -10.26 21.90
N VAL A 306 -8.79 -10.96 20.81
CA VAL A 306 -9.01 -10.34 19.48
C VAL A 306 -10.14 -9.30 19.55
N LEU A 307 -11.27 -9.63 20.20
CA LEU A 307 -12.40 -8.72 20.38
C LEU A 307 -11.99 -7.47 21.20
N ALA A 308 -11.25 -7.65 22.30
CA ALA A 308 -10.78 -6.53 23.12
C ALA A 308 -9.84 -5.59 22.35
N LEU A 309 -8.98 -6.13 21.47
CA LEU A 309 -8.14 -5.32 20.59
C LEU A 309 -8.96 -4.58 19.53
N TYR A 310 -9.98 -5.21 18.95
CA TYR A 310 -10.91 -4.55 18.03
C TYR A 310 -11.76 -3.48 18.72
N ASP A 311 -12.17 -3.66 19.98
CA ASP A 311 -12.83 -2.63 20.78
C ASP A 311 -11.95 -1.40 20.90
N ARG A 312 -10.66 -1.60 21.24
CA ARG A 312 -9.70 -0.51 21.38
C ARG A 312 -9.44 0.19 20.04
N LEU A 313 -9.26 -0.59 18.96
CA LEU A 313 -9.03 -0.06 17.62
C LEU A 313 -10.26 0.71 17.10
N HIS A 314 -11.46 0.22 17.38
CA HIS A 314 -12.69 0.90 17.01
C HIS A 314 -12.86 2.22 17.74
N ALA A 315 -12.59 2.25 19.05
CA ALA A 315 -12.60 3.48 19.84
C ALA A 315 -11.55 4.49 19.37
N LEU A 316 -10.40 4.03 18.86
CA LEU A 316 -9.33 4.89 18.34
C LEU A 316 -9.68 5.50 16.97
N THR A 317 -10.27 4.70 16.07
CA THR A 317 -10.38 5.08 14.65
C THR A 317 -11.78 5.50 14.21
N GLY A 318 -12.84 5.02 14.89
CA GLY A 318 -14.22 5.17 14.44
C GLY A 318 -14.52 4.54 13.08
N SER A 319 -13.60 3.72 12.54
CA SER A 319 -13.64 3.23 11.16
C SER A 319 -14.76 2.21 10.95
N PRO A 320 -15.56 2.32 9.87
CA PRO A 320 -16.62 1.35 9.57
C PRO A 320 -16.06 -0.02 9.16
N VAL A 321 -14.86 -0.06 8.58
CA VAL A 321 -14.16 -1.32 8.28
C VAL A 321 -13.72 -2.01 9.56
N VAL A 322 -13.23 -1.25 10.54
CA VAL A 322 -12.90 -1.80 11.87
C VAL A 322 -14.16 -2.32 12.58
N ALA A 323 -15.28 -1.60 12.47
CA ALA A 323 -16.56 -2.05 13.02
C ALA A 323 -17.03 -3.37 12.40
N LEU A 324 -16.86 -3.53 11.08
CA LEU A 324 -17.14 -4.79 10.37
C LEU A 324 -16.29 -5.95 10.92
N HIS A 325 -14.98 -5.77 11.05
CA HIS A 325 -14.11 -6.82 11.58
C HIS A 325 -14.41 -7.14 13.07
N ARG A 326 -14.73 -6.10 13.86
CA ARG A 326 -15.17 -6.26 15.25
C ARG A 326 -16.44 -7.12 15.34
N ALA A 327 -17.40 -6.97 14.43
CA ALA A 327 -18.62 -7.78 14.41
C ALA A 327 -18.32 -9.28 14.21
N VAL A 328 -17.29 -9.62 13.42
CA VAL A 328 -16.80 -10.99 13.29
C VAL A 328 -16.23 -11.48 14.62
N ALA A 329 -15.33 -10.72 15.24
CA ALA A 329 -14.77 -11.10 16.55
C ALA A 329 -15.87 -11.27 17.62
N LEU A 330 -16.88 -10.41 17.61
CA LEU A 330 -18.04 -10.49 18.50
C LEU A 330 -18.84 -11.78 18.27
N ALA A 331 -19.03 -12.19 17.01
CA ALA A 331 -19.67 -13.45 16.68
C ALA A 331 -18.89 -14.66 17.21
N MET A 332 -17.56 -14.63 17.12
CA MET A 332 -16.72 -15.73 17.58
C MET A 332 -16.71 -15.87 19.11
N VAL A 333 -16.93 -14.78 19.86
CA VAL A 333 -16.97 -14.81 21.33
C VAL A 333 -18.38 -15.07 21.87
N HIS A 334 -19.39 -14.42 21.30
CA HIS A 334 -20.76 -14.40 21.86
C HIS A 334 -21.82 -15.03 20.94
N GLY A 335 -21.40 -15.67 19.86
CA GLY A 335 -22.26 -16.35 18.91
C GLY A 335 -22.68 -15.51 17.70
N PRO A 336 -22.98 -16.15 16.57
CA PRO A 336 -23.23 -15.49 15.28
C PRO A 336 -24.37 -14.47 15.32
N ALA A 337 -25.45 -14.74 16.07
CA ALA A 337 -26.55 -13.79 16.28
C ALA A 337 -26.09 -12.42 16.83
N ARG A 338 -25.09 -12.39 17.73
CA ARG A 338 -24.55 -11.13 18.27
C ARG A 338 -23.74 -10.37 17.22
N GLY A 339 -22.96 -11.06 16.41
CA GLY A 339 -22.24 -10.43 15.30
C GLY A 339 -23.19 -9.89 14.23
N LEU A 340 -24.23 -10.64 13.86
CA LEU A 340 -25.26 -10.19 12.91
C LEU A 340 -25.93 -8.90 13.37
N ALA A 341 -26.35 -8.82 14.63
CA ALA A 341 -26.93 -7.59 15.19
C ALA A 341 -25.95 -6.41 15.16
N ALA A 342 -24.65 -6.65 15.34
CA ALA A 342 -23.64 -5.62 15.24
C ALA A 342 -23.42 -5.13 13.79
N LEU A 343 -23.70 -5.95 12.77
CA LEU A 343 -23.58 -5.55 11.36
C LEU A 343 -24.65 -4.54 10.94
N ASP A 344 -25.84 -4.57 11.55
CA ASP A 344 -26.94 -3.69 11.15
C ASP A 344 -26.58 -2.20 11.32
N GLY A 345 -25.85 -1.86 12.38
CA GLY A 345 -25.33 -0.49 12.59
C GLY A 345 -24.14 -0.10 11.69
N VAL A 346 -23.54 -1.06 10.96
CA VAL A 346 -22.39 -0.82 10.07
C VAL A 346 -22.85 -0.64 8.62
N ALA A 347 -23.98 -1.26 8.24
CA ALA A 347 -24.46 -1.32 6.86
C ALA A 347 -24.66 0.06 6.23
N GLU A 348 -25.24 1.01 6.97
CA GLU A 348 -25.51 2.36 6.50
C GLU A 348 -24.23 3.15 6.18
N ARG A 349 -23.13 2.88 6.90
CA ARG A 349 -21.86 3.61 6.73
C ARG A 349 -20.94 3.01 5.66
N LEU A 350 -21.08 1.72 5.35
CA LEU A 350 -20.29 1.02 4.33
C LEU A 350 -20.97 1.00 2.96
N GLY A 351 -22.22 1.45 2.83
CA GLY A 351 -22.92 1.55 1.55
C GLY A 351 -23.17 0.20 0.86
N GLY A 352 -23.23 -0.91 1.60
CA GLY A 352 -23.54 -2.23 1.03
C GLY A 352 -22.41 -2.88 0.20
N GLY A 353 -21.15 -2.54 0.43
CA GLY A 353 -20.03 -3.18 -0.27
C GLY A 353 -19.98 -4.71 -0.09
N HIS A 354 -19.39 -5.43 -1.06
CA HIS A 354 -19.38 -6.91 -1.08
C HIS A 354 -18.88 -7.55 0.23
N ARG A 355 -17.92 -6.93 0.94
CA ARG A 355 -17.37 -7.43 2.21
C ARG A 355 -18.42 -7.52 3.31
N LEU A 356 -19.34 -6.56 3.37
CA LEU A 356 -20.44 -6.59 4.34
C LEU A 356 -21.35 -7.80 4.07
N HIS A 357 -21.71 -8.00 2.81
CA HIS A 357 -22.54 -9.13 2.40
C HIS A 357 -21.84 -10.47 2.62
N ALA A 358 -20.53 -10.56 2.35
CA ALA A 358 -19.73 -11.76 2.60
C ALA A 358 -19.71 -12.11 4.10
N VAL A 359 -19.41 -11.15 4.97
CA VAL A 359 -19.43 -11.36 6.43
C VAL A 359 -20.82 -11.76 6.92
N ARG A 360 -21.87 -11.07 6.45
CA ARG A 360 -23.25 -11.42 6.79
C ARG A 360 -23.59 -12.86 6.37
N ALA A 361 -23.21 -13.26 5.15
CA ALA A 361 -23.44 -14.60 4.65
C ALA A 361 -22.75 -15.67 5.50
N HIS A 362 -21.49 -15.47 5.86
CA HIS A 362 -20.74 -16.36 6.74
C HIS A 362 -21.38 -16.48 8.13
N LEU A 363 -21.81 -15.37 8.72
CA LEU A 363 -22.46 -15.40 10.04
C LEU A 363 -23.84 -16.07 9.98
N LEU A 364 -24.61 -15.88 8.90
CA LEU A 364 -25.89 -16.57 8.70
C LEU A 364 -25.71 -18.09 8.53
N GLU A 365 -24.66 -18.50 7.82
CA GLU A 365 -24.30 -19.92 7.71
C GLU A 365 -23.96 -20.52 9.08
N LEU A 366 -23.14 -19.81 9.89
CA LEU A 366 -22.81 -20.22 11.25
C LEU A 366 -24.02 -20.22 12.20
N ASP A 367 -24.99 -19.34 11.98
CA ASP A 367 -26.26 -19.28 12.74
C ASP A 367 -27.27 -20.36 12.32
N GLY A 368 -26.93 -21.21 11.34
CA GLY A 368 -27.81 -22.28 10.85
C GLY A 368 -28.95 -21.78 9.95
N ARG A 369 -28.75 -20.65 9.25
CA ARG A 369 -29.72 -20.01 8.35
C ARG A 369 -29.28 -20.11 6.88
N PRO A 370 -29.25 -21.31 6.26
CA PRO A 370 -28.63 -21.52 4.96
C PRO A 370 -29.31 -20.76 3.82
N ARG A 371 -30.64 -20.62 3.85
CA ARG A 371 -31.38 -19.87 2.81
C ARG A 371 -30.97 -18.40 2.75
N ASP A 372 -30.93 -17.75 3.91
CA ASP A 372 -30.52 -16.35 4.03
C ASP A 372 -29.03 -16.20 3.71
N ALA A 373 -28.20 -17.17 4.11
CA ALA A 373 -26.78 -17.20 3.76
C ALA A 373 -26.55 -17.28 2.25
N VAL A 374 -27.29 -18.12 1.53
CA VAL A 374 -27.21 -18.24 0.06
C VAL A 374 -27.52 -16.91 -0.62
N GLU A 375 -28.57 -16.22 -0.19
CA GLU A 375 -28.92 -14.90 -0.74
C GLU A 375 -27.81 -13.89 -0.49
N ALA A 376 -27.29 -13.82 0.73
CA ALA A 376 -26.18 -12.93 1.08
C ALA A 376 -24.89 -13.25 0.32
N TYR A 377 -24.55 -14.53 0.12
CA TYR A 377 -23.40 -14.95 -0.69
C TYR A 377 -23.56 -14.54 -2.16
N ARG A 378 -24.75 -14.67 -2.74
CA ARG A 378 -25.03 -14.23 -4.11
C ARG A 378 -24.87 -12.73 -4.28
N HIS A 379 -25.37 -11.94 -3.32
CA HIS A 379 -25.16 -10.49 -3.32
C HIS A 379 -23.67 -10.12 -3.21
N ALA A 380 -22.95 -10.80 -2.31
CA ALA A 380 -21.51 -10.60 -2.18
C ALA A 380 -20.77 -10.94 -3.48
N ALA A 381 -21.08 -12.07 -4.11
CA ALA A 381 -20.48 -12.50 -5.37
C ALA A 381 -20.77 -11.52 -6.51
N ALA A 382 -22.00 -11.01 -6.62
CA ALA A 382 -22.38 -10.04 -7.64
C ALA A 382 -21.63 -8.70 -7.51
N ALA A 383 -21.30 -8.31 -6.27
CA ALA A 383 -20.59 -7.06 -5.98
C ALA A 383 -19.05 -7.21 -5.91
N ALA A 384 -18.52 -8.43 -5.99
CA ALA A 384 -17.09 -8.70 -5.94
C ALA A 384 -16.40 -8.33 -7.26
N THR A 385 -15.33 -7.53 -7.18
CA THR A 385 -14.55 -7.09 -8.35
C THR A 385 -13.40 -8.04 -8.68
N ASN A 386 -12.95 -8.84 -7.71
CA ASN A 386 -11.95 -9.88 -7.91
C ASN A 386 -12.61 -11.19 -8.37
N LEU A 387 -12.09 -11.81 -9.44
CA LEU A 387 -12.66 -13.02 -10.02
C LEU A 387 -12.64 -14.20 -9.03
N ARG A 388 -11.55 -14.38 -8.29
CA ARG A 388 -11.38 -15.50 -7.36
C ARG A 388 -12.23 -15.35 -6.11
N GLU A 389 -12.41 -14.12 -5.61
CA GLU A 389 -13.37 -13.85 -4.54
C GLU A 389 -14.80 -14.14 -5.00
N ARG A 390 -15.17 -13.72 -6.22
CA ARG A 390 -16.49 -14.03 -6.79
C ARG A 390 -16.71 -15.53 -6.94
N GLU A 391 -15.73 -16.26 -7.46
CA GLU A 391 -15.77 -17.73 -7.58
C GLU A 391 -15.96 -18.39 -6.22
N TYR A 392 -15.17 -18.00 -5.21
CA TYR A 392 -15.30 -18.48 -3.84
C TYR A 392 -16.70 -18.26 -3.27
N LEU A 393 -17.23 -17.04 -3.36
CA LEU A 393 -18.55 -16.69 -2.84
C LEU A 393 -19.68 -17.43 -3.57
N THR A 394 -19.52 -17.63 -4.88
CA THR A 394 -20.47 -18.41 -5.71
C THR A 394 -20.46 -19.88 -5.30
N LEU A 395 -19.29 -20.47 -5.07
CA LEU A 395 -19.15 -21.84 -4.59
C LEU A 395 -19.74 -22.02 -3.18
N LYS A 396 -19.53 -21.05 -2.29
CA LYS A 396 -20.15 -21.05 -0.95
C LYS A 396 -21.68 -21.05 -1.03
N ALA A 397 -22.26 -20.21 -1.90
CA ALA A 397 -23.70 -20.24 -2.15
C ALA A 397 -24.17 -21.61 -2.68
N ALA A 398 -23.47 -22.17 -3.67
CA ALA A 398 -23.85 -23.45 -4.30
C ALA A 398 -23.74 -24.66 -3.35
N ARG A 399 -22.86 -24.62 -2.34
CA ARG A 399 -22.73 -25.70 -1.34
C ARG A 399 -23.90 -25.77 -0.35
N LEU A 400 -24.65 -24.66 -0.19
CA LEU A 400 -25.75 -24.54 0.77
C LEU A 400 -27.14 -24.72 0.13
N THR A 401 -27.18 -24.87 -1.19
CA THR A 401 -28.38 -25.20 -1.98
C THR A 401 -28.38 -26.67 -2.33
#